data_AF-H2LE75-F1
#
_entry.id   AF-H2LE75-F1
#
_cell.length_a   1.000
_cell.length_b   1.000
_cell.length_c   1.000
_cell.angle_alpha   90.00
_cell.angle_beta   90.00
_cell.angle_gamma   90.00
#
_symmetry.space_group_name_H-M   'P 1'
#
loop_
_entity.id
_entity.type
_entity.pdbx_description
1 polymer ?
#
loop_
_entity_poly.entity_id
_entity_poly.type
_entity_poly.pdbx_seq_one_letter_code
_entity_poly.pdbx_strand_id
1 'polypeptide(L)' 'MSEATETLKGYEELFVNRFTSEDQEYQEYLNRPADPPPIVEDWRGRAGGNQRELGYILWQMHECIP' A
#
# COMPACT_ATOMS: atom_id res chain seq x y z
N MET A 1 9.96 13.08 33.01
CA MET A 1 9.42 11.71 32.94
C MET A 1 7.95 11.62 33.33
N SER A 2 7.46 12.43 34.28
CA SER A 2 6.04 12.49 34.67
C SER A 2 5.11 12.99 33.55
N GLU A 3 5.51 14.05 32.84
CA GLU A 3 4.72 14.65 31.75
C GLU A 3 4.45 13.67 30.60
N ALA A 4 5.43 12.82 30.27
CA ALA A 4 5.27 11.77 29.26
C ALA A 4 4.24 10.69 29.64
N THR A 5 4.05 10.44 30.95
CA THR A 5 3.06 9.46 31.43
C THR A 5 1.65 10.04 31.46
N GLU A 6 1.51 11.35 31.68
CA GLU A 6 0.22 12.05 31.61
C GLU A 6 -0.25 12.18 30.16
N THR A 7 0.65 12.51 29.24
CA THR A 7 0.32 12.55 27.81
C THR A 7 -0.03 11.17 27.27
N LEU A 8 0.67 10.11 27.69
CA LEU A 8 0.33 8.73 27.33
C LEU A 8 -1.10 8.36 27.74
N LYS A 9 -1.49 8.62 28.99
CA LYS A 9 -2.85 8.36 29.46
C LYS A 9 -3.89 9.15 28.68
N GLY A 10 -3.60 10.41 28.36
CA GLY A 10 -4.46 11.23 27.51
C GLY A 10 -4.64 10.63 26.11
N TYR A 11 -3.57 10.12 25.49
CA TYR A 11 -3.69 9.44 24.18
C TYR A 11 -4.44 8.11 24.27
N GLU A 12 -4.23 7.33 25.33
CA GLU A 12 -4.98 6.09 25.56
C GLU A 12 -6.48 6.36 25.65
N GLU A 13 -6.89 7.42 26.36
CA GLU A 13 -8.30 7.84 26.48
C GLU A 13 -8.88 8.40 25.17
N LEU A 14 -8.11 9.17 24.41
CA LEU A 14 -8.56 9.74 23.14
C LEU A 14 -8.71 8.70 22.03
N PHE A 15 -7.93 7.62 22.09
CA PHE A 15 -7.89 6.57 21.07
C PHE A 15 -8.38 5.22 21.57
N VAL A 16 -9.23 5.18 22.63
CA VAL A 16 -9.80 3.93 23.20
C VAL A 16 -10.41 3.04 22.12
N ASN A 17 -11.11 3.65 21.16
CA ASN A 17 -11.85 2.94 20.14
C ASN A 17 -11.01 2.63 18.89
N ARG A 18 -9.73 3.00 18.85
CA ARG A 18 -8.90 2.85 17.65
C ARG A 18 -8.88 1.40 17.17
N PHE A 19 -9.15 1.21 15.88
CA PHE A 19 -9.22 -0.11 15.22
C PHE A 19 -10.35 -1.04 15.72
N THR A 20 -11.35 -0.51 16.43
CA THR A 20 -12.54 -1.28 16.82
C THR A 20 -13.68 -1.06 15.81
N SER A 21 -14.82 -1.71 16.04
CA SER A 21 -16.04 -1.48 15.26
C SER A 21 -16.65 -0.09 15.45
N GLU A 22 -16.31 0.60 16.55
CA GLU A 22 -16.79 1.94 16.86
C GLU A 22 -15.95 3.05 16.19
N ASP A 23 -14.78 2.69 15.64
CA ASP A 23 -13.91 3.60 14.91
C ASP A 23 -14.39 3.75 13.47
N GLN A 24 -15.12 4.83 13.22
CA GLN A 24 -15.69 5.14 11.91
C GLN A 24 -14.60 5.24 10.83
N GLU A 25 -13.45 5.87 11.12
CA GLU A 25 -12.37 6.02 10.15
C GLU A 25 -11.79 4.66 9.76
N TYR A 26 -11.62 3.76 10.73
CA TYR A 26 -11.18 2.40 10.47
C TYR A 26 -12.22 1.59 9.67
N GLN A 27 -13.51 1.71 9.99
CA GLN A 27 -14.56 1.04 9.22
C GLN A 27 -14.61 1.54 7.77
N GLU A 28 -14.46 2.84 7.54
CA GLU A 28 -14.34 3.42 6.20
C GLU A 28 -13.11 2.90 5.46
N TYR A 29 -11.97 2.77 6.15
CA TYR A 29 -10.75 2.19 5.58
C TYR A 29 -10.94 0.74 5.14
N LEU A 30 -11.63 -0.10 5.93
CA LEU A 30 -11.92 -1.49 5.57
C LEU A 30 -12.78 -1.62 4.30
N ASN A 31 -13.64 -0.64 4.03
CA ASN A 31 -14.48 -0.62 2.84
C ASN A 31 -13.73 -0.16 1.57
N ARG A 32 -12.51 0.37 1.71
CA ARG A 32 -11.73 0.87 0.57
C ARG A 32 -11.26 -0.32 -0.28
N PRO A 33 -11.47 -0.29 -1.61
CA PRO A 33 -10.84 -1.26 -2.48
C PRO A 33 -9.31 -1.10 -2.41
N ALA A 34 -8.58 -2.19 -2.61
CA ALA A 34 -7.11 -2.11 -2.69
C ALA A 34 -6.72 -1.11 -3.80
N ASP A 35 -5.96 -0.08 -3.44
CA ASP A 35 -5.51 0.89 -4.44
C ASP A 35 -4.57 0.18 -5.42
N PRO A 36 -4.81 0.29 -6.74
CA PRO A 36 -3.87 -0.24 -7.70
C PRO A 36 -2.53 0.49 -7.54
N PRO A 37 -1.39 -0.22 -7.73
CA PRO A 37 -0.09 0.42 -7.68
C PRO A 37 -0.02 1.55 -8.72
N PRO A 38 0.62 2.68 -8.40
CA PRO A 38 0.71 3.80 -9.32
C PRO A 38 1.47 3.38 -10.58
N ILE A 39 0.84 3.56 -11.74
CA ILE A 39 1.47 3.37 -13.04
C ILE A 39 2.10 4.69 -13.45
N VAL A 40 3.39 4.68 -13.76
CA VAL A 40 4.09 5.85 -14.28
C VAL A 40 4.32 5.68 -15.77
N GLU A 41 3.54 6.39 -16.57
CA GLU A 41 3.72 6.46 -18.02
C GLU A 41 5.04 7.14 -18.39
N ASP A 42 5.65 6.71 -19.49
CA ASP A 42 6.90 7.28 -20.02
C ASP A 42 8.06 7.33 -19.01
N TRP A 43 8.11 6.42 -18.02
CA TRP A 43 9.19 6.33 -17.01
C TRP A 43 10.58 6.31 -17.65
N ARG A 44 10.73 5.69 -18.83
CA ARG A 44 11.90 5.82 -19.69
C ARG A 44 11.60 6.80 -20.82
N GLY A 45 11.62 8.09 -20.51
CA GLY A 45 11.55 9.15 -21.52
C GLY A 45 12.54 8.90 -22.64
N ARG A 46 12.01 8.67 -23.86
CA ARG A 46 12.71 8.67 -25.15
C ARG A 46 14.17 8.14 -25.13
N ALA A 47 14.38 6.89 -24.75
CA ALA A 47 15.53 6.13 -25.25
C ALA A 47 15.01 5.23 -26.38
N GLY A 48 15.28 5.62 -27.63
CA GLY A 48 14.71 4.99 -28.81
C GLY A 48 15.08 3.52 -28.98
N GLY A 49 14.19 2.79 -29.66
CA GLY A 49 14.52 1.59 -30.42
C GLY A 49 13.96 0.28 -29.88
N ASN A 50 13.16 -0.37 -30.74
CA ASN A 50 12.88 -1.81 -30.82
C ASN A 50 11.78 -2.42 -29.93
N GLN A 51 10.56 -2.39 -30.49
CA GLN A 51 9.43 -3.29 -30.20
C GLN A 51 9.73 -4.77 -30.53
N ARG A 52 10.79 -5.38 -29.99
CA ARG A 52 11.13 -6.78 -30.34
C ARG A 52 11.38 -7.74 -29.20
N GLU A 53 11.22 -7.34 -27.94
CA GLU A 53 11.67 -8.20 -26.82
C GLU A 53 10.71 -8.25 -25.62
N LEU A 54 9.40 -8.08 -25.83
CA LEU A 54 8.38 -8.34 -24.81
C LEU A 54 7.77 -9.75 -24.90
N GLY A 55 8.27 -10.61 -25.80
CA GLY A 55 7.81 -12.00 -25.95
C GLY A 55 8.53 -13.02 -25.07
N TYR A 56 9.74 -12.71 -24.57
CA TYR A 56 10.58 -13.71 -23.89
C TYR A 56 10.44 -13.75 -22.36
N ILE A 57 9.94 -12.69 -21.72
CA ILE A 57 9.80 -12.67 -20.25
C ILE A 57 8.52 -13.39 -19.78
N LEU A 58 7.46 -13.40 -20.59
CA LEU A 58 6.20 -14.08 -20.26
C LEU A 58 6.32 -15.62 -20.33
N TRP A 59 7.14 -16.15 -21.24
CA TRP A 59 7.35 -17.61 -21.36
C TRP A 59 8.19 -18.19 -20.21
N GLN A 60 9.22 -17.44 -19.74
CA GLN A 60 10.11 -17.94 -18.69
C GLN A 60 9.44 -18.07 -17.31
N MET A 61 8.38 -17.29 -17.01
CA MET A 61 7.63 -17.41 -15.76
C MET A 61 6.60 -18.55 -15.77
N HIS A 62 6.13 -18.99 -16.95
CA HIS A 62 5.16 -20.09 -17.07
C HIS A 62 5.82 -21.49 -17.06
N GLU A 63 7.14 -21.60 -17.25
CA GLU A 63 7.88 -22.87 -17.18
C GLU A 63 8.55 -23.15 -15.82
N CYS A 64 8.47 -22.23 -14.85
CA CYS A 64 8.97 -22.44 -13.48
C CYS A 64 7.84 -22.73 -12.47
N ILE A 65 6.90 -23.61 -12.83
CA ILE A 65 6.07 -24.36 -11.86
C ILE A 65 6.30 -25.85 -12.12
N PRO A 66 7.19 -26.46 -11.34
CA PRO A 66 6.80 -27.58 -10.48
C PRO A 66 6.73 -27.18 -9.00
#